data_AF-A0A3A0D9R9-F1
#
_entry.id   AF-A0A3A0D9R9-F1
#
_cell.length_a   1.000
_cell.length_b   1.000
_cell.length_c   1.000
_cell.angle_alpha   90.00
_cell.angle_beta   90.00
_cell.angle_gamma   90.00
#
_symmetry.space_group_name_H-M   'P 1'
#
loop_
_entity.id
_entity.type
_entity.pdbx_description
1 polymer ?
#
loop_
_entity_poly.entity_id
_entity_poly.type
_entity_poly.pdbx_seq_one_letter_code
_entity_poly.pdbx_strand_id
1 'polypeptide(L)'
;MLAAGSRLVMKSASSRPRDQAAESGFTTHLEMDSPQAGYAEQVFFHDMIPAKDGFVTIMLVNDDLQLAGYVSYRQKELPELIQWKQMGSGTYVLGIEPANCLVMGRDAERKRGTLRMLAPGETCETLLRLGVVEGPQQIQQMIATIQSSQTLA
;
A
#
# COMPACT_ATOMS: atom_id res chain seq x y z
N MET A 1 -14.50 -2.78 -8.47
CA MET A 1 -13.07 -2.92 -8.13
C MET A 1 -12.91 -3.38 -6.69
N LEU A 2 -13.15 -2.54 -5.67
CA LEU A 2 -13.19 -2.97 -4.27
C LEU A 2 -14.49 -3.77 -3.99
N ALA A 3 -14.36 -4.98 -3.44
CA ALA A 3 -15.47 -5.86 -3.06
C ALA A 3 -15.01 -6.84 -1.97
N ALA A 4 -15.96 -7.52 -1.32
CA ALA A 4 -15.64 -8.63 -0.43
C ALA A 4 -14.83 -9.70 -1.19
N GLY A 5 -13.76 -10.21 -0.60
CA GLY A 5 -12.85 -11.16 -1.24
C GLY A 5 -11.83 -10.53 -2.19
N SER A 6 -11.91 -9.22 -2.46
CA SER A 6 -10.79 -8.51 -3.09
C SER A 6 -9.59 -8.50 -2.14
N ARG A 7 -8.37 -8.50 -2.68
CA ARG A 7 -7.15 -8.62 -1.87
C ARG A 7 -6.01 -7.76 -2.37
N LEU A 8 -5.18 -7.30 -1.45
CA LEU A 8 -3.91 -6.66 -1.75
C LEU A 8 -2.84 -7.71 -2.03
N VAL A 9 -2.08 -7.48 -3.10
CA VAL A 9 -0.83 -8.17 -3.40
C VAL A 9 0.28 -7.16 -3.36
N MET A 10 1.27 -7.45 -2.53
CA MET A 10 2.45 -6.60 -2.33
C MET A 10 3.63 -7.46 -1.84
N LYS A 11 4.84 -6.90 -1.88
CA LYS A 11 6.03 -7.49 -1.27
C LYS A 11 6.57 -6.59 -0.16
N SER A 12 6.33 -6.97 1.09
CA SER A 12 6.81 -6.27 2.28
C SER A 12 7.73 -7.16 3.10
N ALA A 13 8.70 -6.56 3.78
CA ALA A 13 9.55 -7.20 4.78
C ALA A 13 8.82 -7.35 6.12
N SER A 14 8.01 -6.34 6.48
CA SER A 14 7.24 -6.31 7.70
C SER A 14 5.97 -5.48 7.50
N SER A 15 4.98 -5.67 8.37
CA SER A 15 3.80 -4.83 8.44
C SER A 15 3.37 -4.68 9.89
N ARG A 16 2.75 -3.56 10.24
CA ARG A 16 2.30 -3.31 11.61
C ARG A 16 1.03 -2.45 11.64
N PRO A 17 0.12 -2.69 12.60
CA PRO A 17 -1.02 -1.82 12.82
C PRO A 17 -0.57 -0.44 13.32
N ARG A 18 -1.34 0.60 13.00
CA ARG A 18 -1.12 1.97 13.52
C ARG A 18 -1.42 2.05 15.02
N ASP A 19 -2.52 1.42 15.44
CA ASP A 19 -3.10 1.55 16.76
C ASP A 19 -3.86 0.26 17.16
N GLN A 20 -4.41 0.26 18.37
CA GLN A 20 -5.16 -0.87 18.95
C GLN A 20 -6.40 -1.23 18.12
N ALA A 21 -7.05 -0.28 17.45
CA ALA A 21 -8.21 -0.57 16.61
C ALA A 21 -7.78 -1.41 15.39
N ALA A 22 -6.64 -1.07 14.78
CA ALA A 22 -6.05 -1.81 13.67
C ALA A 22 -5.48 -3.18 14.07
N GLU A 23 -5.04 -3.38 15.32
CA GLU A 23 -4.54 -4.70 15.79
C GLU A 23 -5.55 -5.82 15.56
N SER A 24 -6.83 -5.56 15.81
CA SER A 24 -7.90 -6.56 15.66
C SER A 24 -8.07 -7.07 14.22
N GLY A 25 -7.73 -6.26 13.21
CA GLY A 25 -7.81 -6.63 11.80
C GLY A 25 -6.47 -6.98 11.18
N PHE A 26 -5.39 -7.05 11.96
CA PHE A 26 -4.05 -7.25 11.40
C PHE A 26 -3.87 -8.61 10.71
N THR A 27 -4.54 -9.67 11.15
CA THR A 27 -4.41 -10.98 10.51
C THR A 27 -5.05 -11.03 9.11
N THR A 28 -6.04 -10.16 8.84
CA THR A 28 -6.80 -10.11 7.58
C THR A 28 -6.63 -8.78 6.85
N HIS A 29 -5.59 -8.01 7.18
CA HIS A 29 -5.42 -6.66 6.66
C HIS A 29 -5.30 -6.62 5.13
N LEU A 30 -4.78 -7.68 4.49
CA LEU A 30 -4.66 -7.77 3.03
C LEU A 30 -5.97 -8.19 2.32
N GLU A 31 -7.00 -8.57 3.05
CA GLU A 31 -8.28 -9.04 2.51
C GLU A 31 -9.37 -8.01 2.76
N MET A 32 -10.26 -7.83 1.78
CA MET A 32 -11.34 -6.84 1.86
C MET A 32 -12.64 -7.55 2.26
N ASP A 33 -13.33 -6.99 3.24
CA ASP A 33 -14.56 -7.53 3.81
C ASP A 33 -15.80 -6.96 3.12
N SER A 34 -16.98 -7.53 3.36
CA SER A 34 -18.22 -6.84 2.98
C SER A 34 -18.38 -5.52 3.76
N PRO A 35 -19.13 -4.53 3.24
CA PRO A 35 -19.43 -3.31 3.99
C PRO A 35 -20.04 -3.60 5.37
N GLN A 36 -19.53 -2.97 6.41
CA GLN A 36 -19.91 -3.20 7.82
C GLN A 36 -20.47 -1.91 8.44
N ALA A 37 -21.53 -2.00 9.23
CA ALA A 37 -22.03 -0.85 9.98
C ALA A 37 -21.10 -0.54 11.16
N GLY A 38 -20.78 0.73 11.39
CA GLY A 38 -19.95 1.15 12.53
C GLY A 38 -18.48 0.78 12.45
N TYR A 39 -17.96 0.47 11.25
CA TYR A 39 -16.55 0.12 11.06
C TYR A 39 -15.63 1.30 11.44
N ALA A 40 -14.77 1.09 12.43
CA ALA A 40 -13.66 2.00 12.72
C ALA A 40 -12.55 1.76 11.70
N GLU A 41 -12.00 2.83 11.11
CA GLU A 41 -10.89 2.68 10.17
C GLU A 41 -9.73 1.87 10.77
N GLN A 42 -9.05 1.13 9.92
CA GLN A 42 -7.84 0.42 10.30
C GLN A 42 -6.70 0.85 9.39
N VAL A 43 -5.60 1.28 10.00
CA VAL A 43 -4.42 1.74 9.28
C VAL A 43 -3.26 0.80 9.54
N PHE A 44 -2.56 0.42 8.48
CA PHE A 44 -1.38 -0.44 8.54
C PHE A 44 -0.19 0.24 7.86
N PHE A 45 0.99 0.03 8.42
CA PHE A 45 2.25 0.49 7.86
C PHE A 45 3.02 -0.70 7.31
N HIS A 46 3.60 -0.56 6.13
CA HIS A 46 4.32 -1.64 5.47
C HIS A 46 5.75 -1.23 5.13
N ASP A 47 6.71 -2.04 5.60
CA ASP A 47 8.10 -1.90 5.21
C ASP A 47 8.29 -2.62 3.87
N MET A 48 8.28 -1.87 2.77
CA MET A 48 8.23 -2.44 1.43
C MET A 48 9.60 -2.92 0.92
N ILE A 49 9.60 -4.00 0.13
CA ILE A 49 10.79 -4.48 -0.59
C ILE A 49 10.65 -4.05 -2.05
N PRO A 50 11.51 -3.14 -2.55
CA PRO A 50 11.46 -2.69 -3.93
C PRO A 50 12.00 -3.78 -4.88
N ALA A 51 11.56 -3.73 -6.14
CA ALA A 51 12.21 -4.47 -7.21
C ALA A 51 13.61 -3.89 -7.52
N LYS A 52 14.36 -4.57 -8.41
CA LYS A 52 15.74 -4.17 -8.75
C LYS A 52 15.85 -2.74 -9.31
N ASP A 53 14.80 -2.21 -9.92
CA ASP A 53 14.73 -0.85 -10.45
C ASP A 53 14.34 0.20 -9.40
N GLY A 54 14.17 -0.20 -8.14
CA GLY A 54 13.80 0.68 -7.03
C GLY A 54 12.29 0.95 -6.90
N PHE A 55 11.45 0.34 -7.75
CA PHE A 55 10.01 0.50 -7.67
C PHE A 55 9.37 -0.54 -6.74
N VAL A 56 8.42 -0.08 -5.94
CA VAL A 56 7.48 -0.91 -5.20
C VAL A 56 6.17 -0.91 -5.97
N THR A 57 5.50 -2.06 -6.04
CA THR A 57 4.20 -2.19 -6.68
C THR A 57 3.21 -2.90 -5.76
N ILE A 58 2.02 -2.32 -5.61
CA ILE A 58 0.91 -2.86 -4.83
C ILE A 58 -0.31 -2.93 -5.74
N MET A 59 -1.02 -4.05 -5.65
CA MET A 59 -2.16 -4.33 -6.50
C MET A 59 -3.37 -4.74 -5.65
N LEU A 60 -4.52 -4.09 -5.85
CA LEU A 60 -5.81 -4.60 -5.42
C LEU A 60 -6.33 -5.52 -6.52
N VAL A 61 -6.60 -6.78 -6.19
CA VAL A 61 -7.13 -7.77 -7.12
C VAL A 61 -8.58 -8.07 -6.79
N ASN A 62 -9.42 -8.09 -7.82
CA ASN A 62 -10.78 -8.59 -7.76
C ASN A 62 -10.90 -9.75 -8.76
N ASP A 63 -10.83 -10.98 -8.23
CA ASP A 63 -10.81 -12.19 -9.04
C ASP A 63 -12.15 -12.42 -9.77
N ASP A 64 -13.29 -12.03 -9.18
CA ASP A 64 -14.63 -12.12 -9.80
C ASP A 64 -14.76 -11.24 -11.04
N LEU A 65 -14.15 -10.05 -11.02
CA LEU A 65 -14.11 -9.15 -12.16
C LEU A 65 -12.94 -9.43 -13.11
N GLN A 66 -12.03 -10.35 -12.74
CA GLN A 66 -10.76 -10.59 -13.44
C GLN A 66 -9.99 -9.28 -13.70
N LEU A 67 -10.05 -8.38 -12.72
CA LEU A 67 -9.53 -7.02 -12.81
C LEU A 67 -8.64 -6.72 -11.62
N ALA A 68 -7.56 -6.00 -11.85
CA ALA A 68 -6.71 -5.48 -10.80
C ALA A 68 -6.35 -4.02 -11.03
N GLY A 69 -6.36 -3.22 -9.98
CA GLY A 69 -5.82 -1.85 -9.98
C GLY A 69 -4.51 -1.83 -9.21
N TYR A 70 -3.49 -1.14 -9.73
CA TYR A 70 -2.20 -1.06 -9.06
C TYR A 70 -1.67 0.37 -8.95
N VAL A 71 -0.83 0.55 -7.94
CA VAL A 71 0.08 1.70 -7.81
C VAL A 71 1.50 1.17 -7.78
N SER A 72 2.36 1.79 -8.57
CA SER A 72 3.80 1.53 -8.57
C SER A 72 4.53 2.85 -8.33
N TYR A 73 5.46 2.88 -7.39
CA TYR A 73 6.17 4.11 -7.01
C TYR A 73 7.63 3.81 -6.72
N ARG A 74 8.49 4.82 -6.89
CA ARG A 74 9.90 4.66 -6.53
C ARG A 74 10.08 4.92 -5.02
N GLN A 75 10.58 3.91 -4.31
CA GLN A 75 10.66 3.94 -2.84
C GLN A 75 11.63 5.01 -2.32
N LYS A 76 12.64 5.37 -3.12
CA LYS A 76 13.61 6.40 -2.76
C LYS A 76 12.94 7.71 -2.37
N GLU A 77 11.90 8.13 -3.10
CA GLU A 77 11.23 9.40 -2.85
C GLU A 77 9.97 9.26 -1.99
N LEU A 78 9.42 8.05 -1.87
CA LEU A 78 8.28 7.72 -1.01
C LEU A 78 8.60 6.47 -0.17
N PRO A 79 9.41 6.58 0.88
CA PRO A 79 9.88 5.43 1.65
C PRO A 79 8.79 4.71 2.44
N GLU A 80 7.70 5.38 2.76
CA GLU A 80 6.62 4.84 3.60
C GLU A 80 5.47 4.34 2.73
N LEU A 81 4.85 3.22 3.12
CA LEU A 81 3.56 2.79 2.58
C LEU A 81 2.53 2.68 3.71
N ILE A 82 1.43 3.39 3.54
CA ILE A 82 0.28 3.33 4.43
C ILE A 82 -0.87 2.65 3.71
N GLN A 83 -1.49 1.68 4.37
CA GLN A 83 -2.77 1.10 3.96
C GLN A 83 -3.85 1.67 4.88
N TRP A 84 -4.83 2.36 4.30
CA TRP A 84 -6.03 2.82 5.00
C TRP A 84 -7.22 1.94 4.61
N LYS A 85 -7.59 0.98 5.46
CA LYS A 85 -8.71 0.06 5.25
C LYS A 85 -9.95 0.60 5.97
N GLN A 86 -10.97 1.02 5.20
CA GLN A 86 -12.23 1.50 5.72
C GLN A 86 -13.39 0.71 5.09
N MET A 87 -13.86 -0.33 5.78
CA MET A 87 -14.93 -1.21 5.30
C MET A 87 -16.32 -0.75 5.73
N GLY A 88 -16.48 0.50 6.16
CA GLY A 88 -17.74 1.07 6.64
C GLY A 88 -18.81 1.20 5.56
N SER A 89 -20.06 0.87 5.90
CA SER A 89 -21.21 1.15 5.03
C SER A 89 -21.36 2.67 4.81
N GLY A 90 -21.45 3.09 3.55
CA GLY A 90 -21.46 4.52 3.17
C GLY A 90 -20.07 5.15 3.04
N THR A 91 -19.02 4.49 3.53
CA THR A 91 -17.61 4.92 3.43
C THR A 91 -16.71 3.77 2.96
N TYR A 92 -17.20 2.84 2.15
CA TYR A 92 -16.49 1.61 1.78
C TYR A 92 -15.33 1.91 0.80
N VAL A 93 -14.12 2.08 1.34
CA VAL A 93 -12.94 2.57 0.60
C VAL A 93 -11.64 1.96 1.11
N LEU A 94 -10.67 1.83 0.22
CA LEU A 94 -9.30 1.42 0.52
C LEU A 94 -8.34 2.50 0.01
N GLY A 95 -7.51 3.03 0.91
CA GLY A 95 -6.34 3.85 0.58
C GLY A 95 -5.08 2.98 0.46
N ILE A 96 -4.39 3.13 -0.68
CA ILE A 96 -3.01 2.65 -0.85
C ILE A 96 -2.16 3.90 -1.01
N GLU A 97 -1.38 4.23 0.02
CA GLU A 97 -0.82 5.57 0.19
C GLU A 97 0.72 5.52 0.27
N PRO A 98 1.43 5.49 -0.87
CA PRO A 98 2.86 5.75 -0.91
C PRO A 98 3.14 7.17 -0.43
N ALA A 99 4.00 7.31 0.57
CA ALA A 99 4.20 8.57 1.26
C ALA A 99 5.67 8.84 1.61
N ASN A 100 5.96 10.12 1.81
CA ASN A 100 7.26 10.58 2.30
C ASN A 100 7.36 10.64 3.83
N CYS A 101 6.25 10.38 4.53
CA CYS A 101 6.12 10.41 5.99
C CYS A 101 4.94 9.51 6.41
N LEU A 102 4.88 9.17 7.70
CA LEU A 102 3.73 8.47 8.28
C LEU A 102 2.63 9.44 8.69
N VAL A 103 1.42 8.91 8.87
CA VAL A 103 0.23 9.66 9.32
C VAL A 103 0.23 10.01 10.82
N MET A 104 1.38 9.86 11.50
CA MET A 104 1.54 10.19 12.93
C MET A 104 1.77 11.69 13.20
N GLY A 105 1.83 12.50 12.13
CA GLY A 105 1.98 13.94 12.21
C GLY A 105 3.42 14.42 12.23
N ARG A 106 3.60 15.71 11.91
CA ARG A 106 4.92 16.35 11.69
C ARG A 106 5.83 16.28 12.91
N ASP A 107 5.29 16.42 14.12
CA ASP A 107 6.09 16.39 15.33
C ASP A 107 6.64 14.99 15.62
N ALA A 108 5.89 13.94 15.29
CA ALA A 108 6.36 12.56 15.39
C ALA A 108 7.47 12.29 14.38
N GLU A 109 7.34 12.76 13.14
CA GLU A 109 8.39 12.67 12.11
C GLU A 109 9.67 13.41 12.53
N ARG A 110 9.52 14.60 13.15
CA ARG A 110 10.68 15.34 13.69
C ARG A 110 11.39 14.57 14.79
N LYS A 111 10.63 13.96 15.71
CA LYS A 111 11.18 13.15 16.81
C LYS A 111 11.85 11.87 16.30
N ARG A 112 11.32 11.26 15.23
CA ARG A 112 11.90 10.06 14.57
C ARG A 112 13.13 10.39 13.73
N GLY A 113 13.37 11.66 13.41
CA GLY A 113 14.46 12.09 12.52
C GLY A 113 14.19 11.84 11.04
N THR A 114 12.94 11.54 10.68
CA THR A 114 12.49 11.25 9.30
C THR A 114 11.80 12.43 8.63
N LEU A 115 11.63 13.55 9.34
CA LEU A 115 11.05 14.76 8.77
C LEU A 115 11.91 15.28 7.61
N ARG A 116 11.37 15.17 6.39
CA ARG A 116 12.02 15.69 5.18
C ARG A 116 11.84 17.20 5.08
N MET A 117 12.94 17.88 4.76
CA MET A 117 13.01 19.33 4.55
C MET A 117 13.69 19.58 3.20
N LEU A 118 13.22 20.58 2.46
CA LEU A 118 13.87 21.05 1.24
C LEU A 118 14.56 22.38 1.51
N ALA A 119 15.80 22.51 1.07
CA ALA A 119 16.55 23.75 1.11
C ALA A 119 16.04 24.75 0.04
N PRO A 120 16.37 26.06 0.15
CA PRO A 120 16.06 27.03 -0.89
C PRO A 120 16.62 26.60 -2.25
N GLY A 121 15.75 26.49 -3.25
CA GLY A 121 16.11 26.06 -4.60
C GLY A 121 16.22 24.54 -4.78
N GLU A 122 16.08 23.74 -3.72
CA GLU A 122 16.07 22.28 -3.84
C GLU A 122 14.76 21.79 -4.46
N THR A 123 14.86 20.77 -5.32
CA THR A 123 13.72 20.13 -5.98
C THR A 123 13.61 18.68 -5.53
N CYS A 124 12.39 18.22 -5.29
CA CYS A 124 12.07 16.81 -5.09
C CYS A 124 11.11 16.37 -6.19
N GLU A 125 11.48 15.29 -6.89
CA GLU A 125 10.64 14.66 -7.91
C GLU A 125 10.11 13.34 -7.37
N THR A 126 8.80 13.09 -7.48
CA THR A 126 8.19 11.82 -7.09
C THR A 126 7.57 11.17 -8.31
N LEU A 127 7.87 9.89 -8.53
CA LEU A 127 7.35 9.15 -9.68
C LEU A 127 6.42 8.04 -9.22
N LEU A 128 5.17 8.10 -9.71
CA LEU A 128 4.16 7.08 -9.51
C LEU A 128 3.54 6.68 -10.84
N ARG A 129 3.11 5.43 -10.93
CA ARG A 129 2.33 4.87 -12.03
C ARG A 129 1.08 4.25 -11.44
N LEU A 130 -0.06 4.63 -11.99
CA LEU A 130 -1.35 4.02 -11.70
C LEU A 130 -1.76 3.25 -12.95
N GLY A 131 -2.30 2.06 -12.77
CA GLY A 131 -2.75 1.28 -13.90
C GLY A 131 -3.75 0.21 -13.52
N VAL A 132 -4.28 -0.42 -14.56
CA VAL A 132 -5.23 -1.51 -14.48
C VAL A 132 -4.64 -2.72 -15.20
N VAL A 133 -4.87 -3.90 -14.66
CA VAL A 133 -4.54 -5.19 -15.27
C VAL A 133 -5.83 -5.94 -15.48
N GLU A 134 -6.04 -6.39 -16.70
CA GLU A 134 -7.23 -7.10 -17.14
C GLU A 134 -6.87 -8.54 -17.52
N GLY A 135 -7.67 -9.48 -17.05
CA GLY A 135 -7.55 -10.89 -17.38
C GLY A 135 -6.70 -11.69 -16.37
N PRO A 136 -7.09 -12.95 -16.10
CA PRO A 136 -6.46 -13.76 -15.07
C PRO A 136 -4.97 -14.05 -15.37
N GLN A 137 -4.59 -14.19 -16.64
CA GLN A 137 -3.19 -14.48 -17.01
C GLN A 137 -2.26 -13.31 -16.67
N GLN A 138 -2.64 -12.08 -17.03
CA GLN A 138 -1.86 -10.88 -16.77
C GLN A 138 -1.79 -10.58 -15.27
N ILE A 139 -2.89 -10.81 -14.54
CA ILE A 139 -2.91 -10.69 -13.07
C ILE A 139 -1.90 -11.66 -12.46
N GLN A 140 -1.91 -12.93 -12.83
CA GLN A 140 -0.97 -13.92 -12.30
C GLN A 140 0.49 -13.60 -12.65
N GLN A 141 0.75 -13.11 -13.86
CA GLN A 141 2.09 -12.68 -14.27
C GLN A 141 2.59 -11.49 -13.43
N MET A 142 1.73 -10.52 -13.12
CA MET A 142 2.09 -9.38 -12.29
C MET A 142 2.29 -9.80 -10.82
N ILE A 143 1.46 -10.71 -10.28
CA ILE A 143 1.66 -11.29 -8.95
C ILE A 143 3.03 -11.96 -8.84
N ALA A 144 3.38 -12.82 -9.81
CA ALA A 144 4.67 -13.50 -9.83
C ALA A 144 5.84 -12.50 -9.88
N THR A 145 5.67 -11.41 -10.64
CA THR A 145 6.68 -10.34 -10.73
C THR A 145 6.87 -9.64 -9.38
N ILE A 146 5.77 -9.23 -8.73
CA ILE A 146 5.78 -8.58 -7.40
C ILE A 146 6.44 -9.48 -6.36
N GLN A 147 6.16 -10.78 -6.38
CA GLN A 147 6.66 -11.72 -5.37
C GLN A 147 8.08 -12.24 -5.66
N SER A 148 8.57 -12.11 -6.89
CA SER A 148 9.87 -12.67 -7.29
C SER A 148 11.02 -12.14 -6.42
N SER A 149 11.91 -13.06 -6.01
CA SER A 149 13.16 -12.76 -5.29
C SER A 149 14.33 -12.93 -6.23
N GLN A 150 14.45 -12.06 -7.23
CA GLN A 150 15.69 -12.05 -8.00
C GLN A 150 16.76 -11.25 -7.22
N THR A 151 17.61 -11.97 -6.50
CA THR A 151 18.90 -11.50 -6.01
C THR A 151 19.80 -11.19 -7.22
N LEU A 152 20.65 -10.16 -7.16
CA LEU A 152 21.76 -10.01 -8.10
C LEU A 152 22.86 -10.98 -7.67
N ALA A 153 23.34 -11.78 -8.64
CA ALA A 153 24.64 -12.44 -8.57
C ALA A 153 25.76 -11.40 -8.76
#